data_AF-V4J6K4-F1
#
_entry.id   AF-V4J6K4-F1
#
_cell.length_a   1.000
_cell.length_b   1.000
_cell.length_c   1.000
_cell.angle_alpha   90.00
_cell.angle_beta   90.00
_cell.angle_gamma   90.00
#
_symmetry.space_group_name_H-M   'P 1'
#
loop_
_entity.id
_entity.type
_entity.pdbx_description
1 polymer ?
#
loop_
_entity_poly.entity_id
_entity_poly.type
_entity_poly.pdbx_seq_one_letter_code
_entity_poly.pdbx_strand_id
1 'polypeptide(L)' 'MSEHYCPNCEEKSFTWSIDEEVSLNTVWNCSLCGFQAEENESLESVCESCGTKNNIHLKSSAHNFCYCTHCKKQTKSGEW' A
#
# COMPACT_ATOMS: atom_id res chain seq x y z
N MET A 1 -16.41 -0.44 -0.32
CA MET A 1 -14.99 -0.69 -0.01
C MET A 1 -14.31 -1.03 -1.31
N SER A 2 -13.19 -0.38 -1.62
CA SER A 2 -12.44 -0.65 -2.86
C SER A 2 -11.41 -1.74 -2.58
N GLU A 3 -11.55 -2.86 -3.26
CA GLU A 3 -10.60 -3.99 -3.14
C GLU A 3 -9.48 -3.83 -4.17
N HIS A 4 -8.24 -3.88 -3.70
CA HIS A 4 -7.03 -3.80 -4.50
C HIS A 4 -6.32 -5.16 -4.55
N TYR A 5 -5.40 -5.30 -5.50
CA TYR A 5 -4.55 -6.47 -5.59
C TYR A 5 -3.50 -6.43 -4.49
N CYS A 6 -3.33 -7.52 -3.75
CA CYS A 6 -2.34 -7.61 -2.68
C CYS A 6 -0.92 -7.66 -3.28
N PRO A 7 0.03 -6.85 -2.80
CA PRO A 7 1.42 -6.92 -3.27
C PRO A 7 2.13 -8.24 -2.91
N ASN A 8 1.57 -9.01 -1.96
CA ASN A 8 2.17 -10.26 -1.47
C ASN A 8 1.60 -11.52 -2.15
N CYS A 9 0.27 -11.65 -2.24
CA CYS A 9 -0.37 -12.82 -2.83
C CYS A 9 -1.02 -12.57 -4.20
N GLU A 10 -0.98 -11.34 -4.72
CA GLU A 10 -1.52 -10.94 -6.02
C GLU A 10 -3.04 -11.16 -6.18
N GLU A 11 -3.75 -11.47 -5.10
CA GLU A 11 -5.20 -11.63 -5.10
C GLU A 11 -5.91 -10.31 -4.78
N LYS A 12 -7.12 -10.13 -5.29
CA LYS A 12 -7.93 -8.91 -5.11
C LYS A 12 -8.65 -8.90 -3.77
N SER A 13 -7.89 -8.84 -2.68
CA SER A 13 -8.42 -8.81 -1.32
C SER A 13 -7.61 -7.91 -0.40
N PHE A 14 -6.97 -6.88 -0.97
CA PHE A 14 -6.21 -5.87 -0.24
C PHE A 14 -7.09 -4.64 -0.02
N THR A 15 -7.40 -4.37 1.25
CA THR A 15 -8.30 -3.30 1.67
C THR A 15 -7.60 -2.40 2.67
N TRP A 16 -8.07 -1.16 2.76
CA TRP A 16 -7.55 -0.17 3.69
C TRP A 16 -8.60 0.29 4.70
N SER A 17 -8.12 0.73 5.85
CA SER A 17 -8.90 1.31 6.95
C SER A 17 -8.06 2.37 7.65
N ILE A 18 -8.68 3.49 8.02
CA ILE A 18 -8.03 4.53 8.82
C ILE A 18 -8.31 4.19 10.29
N ASP A 19 -7.26 4.11 11.10
CA ASP A 19 -7.40 3.95 12.55
C ASP A 19 -7.15 5.30 13.24
N GLU A 20 -8.20 6.13 13.30
CA GLU A 20 -8.13 7.50 13.82
C GLU A 20 -7.71 7.58 15.31
N GLU A 21 -7.74 6.47 16.04
CA GLU A 21 -7.37 6.41 17.46
C GLU A 21 -5.86 6.14 17.67
N VAL A 22 -5.20 5.41 16.78
CA VAL A 22 -3.80 4.99 16.92
C VAL A 22 -2.86 5.78 16.01
N SER A 23 -3.26 6.16 14.80
CA SER A 23 -2.41 6.91 13.86
C SER A 23 -3.22 7.58 12.75
N LEU A 24 -2.74 8.70 12.22
CA LEU A 24 -3.31 9.32 11.02
C LEU A 24 -3.00 8.54 9.73
N ASN A 25 -2.32 7.39 9.84
CA ASN A 25 -1.87 6.61 8.70
C ASN A 25 -2.95 5.58 8.34
N THR A 26 -3.20 5.46 7.04
CA THR A 26 -4.11 4.45 6.50
C THR A 26 -3.49 3.04 6.63
N VAL A 27 -4.16 2.11 7.30
CA VAL A 27 -3.68 0.73 7.45
C VAL A 27 -4.26 -0.15 6.36
N TRP A 28 -3.38 -0.81 5.62
CA TRP A 28 -3.72 -1.79 4.61
C TRP A 28 -3.60 -3.20 5.14
N ASN A 29 -4.57 -4.04 4.81
CA ASN A 29 -4.56 -5.45 5.17
C ASN A 29 -5.11 -6.32 4.04
N CYS A 30 -4.58 -7.54 3.92
CA CYS A 30 -5.07 -8.56 3.02
C CYS A 30 -5.77 -9.66 3.81
N SER A 31 -7.06 -9.86 3.56
CA SER A 31 -7.86 -10.89 4.24
C SER A 31 -7.52 -12.32 3.84
N LEU A 32 -6.83 -12.52 2.70
CA LEU A 32 -6.47 -13.86 2.21
C LEU A 32 -5.13 -14.38 2.75
N CYS A 33 -4.08 -13.55 2.72
CA CYS A 33 -2.74 -13.97 3.16
C CYS A 33 -2.32 -13.37 4.51
N GLY A 34 -3.15 -12.49 5.10
CA GLY A 34 -2.84 -11.81 6.36
C GLY A 34 -1.77 -10.72 6.25
N PHE A 35 -1.36 -10.34 5.03
CA PHE A 35 -0.39 -9.28 4.82
C PHE A 35 -0.93 -7.94 5.35
N GLN A 36 -0.11 -7.18 6.08
CA GLN A 36 -0.45 -5.88 6.62
C GLN A 36 0.65 -4.86 6.32
N ALA A 37 0.25 -3.63 6.05
CA ALA A 37 1.17 -2.51 5.86
C ALA A 37 0.50 -1.18 6.22
N GLU A 38 1.28 -0.22 6.70
CA GLU A 38 0.82 1.14 6.98
C GLU A 38 1.17 2.06 5.82
N GLU A 39 0.20 2.83 5.34
CA GLU A 39 0.38 3.84 4.31
C GLU A 39 0.72 5.20 4.91
N ASN A 40 1.73 5.84 4.35
CA ASN A 40 2.00 7.25 4.60
C ASN A 40 1.45 8.09 3.43
N GLU A 41 0.24 8.63 3.63
CA GLU A 41 -0.46 9.45 2.63
C GLU A 41 0.31 10.75 2.29
N SER A 42 1.17 11.23 3.19
CA SER A 42 2.02 12.41 2.92
C SER A 42 3.08 12.15 1.84
N LEU A 43 3.35 10.88 1.53
CA LEU A 43 4.33 10.44 0.53
C LEU A 43 3.68 9.92 -0.76
N GLU A 44 2.37 10.12 -0.94
CA GLU A 44 1.69 9.76 -2.19
C GLU A 44 2.40 10.38 -3.39
N SER A 45 2.66 9.55 -4.39
CA SER A 45 3.46 9.93 -5.56
C SER A 45 2.84 9.45 -6.86
N VAL A 46 3.28 10.03 -7.96
CA VAL A 46 2.89 9.58 -9.29
C VAL A 46 3.70 8.32 -9.61
N CYS A 47 3.02 7.26 -10.04
CA CYS A 47 3.71 6.07 -10.53
C CYS A 47 4.46 6.43 -11.82
N GLU A 48 5.79 6.32 -11.82
CA GLU A 48 6.62 6.60 -13.00
C GLU A 48 6.30 5.69 -14.19
N SER A 49 5.74 4.49 -13.94
CA SER A 49 5.41 3.53 -15.00
C SER A 49 4.11 3.83 -15.74
N CYS A 50 3.09 4.39 -15.08
CA CYS A 50 1.78 4.63 -15.70
C CYS A 50 1.28 6.07 -15.58
N GLY A 51 2.01 6.95 -14.90
CA GLY A 51 1.67 8.37 -14.76
C GLY A 51 0.47 8.65 -13.86
N THR A 52 -0.08 7.65 -13.15
CA THR A 52 -1.22 7.86 -12.24
C THR A 52 -0.77 8.16 -10.81
N LYS A 53 -1.47 9.08 -10.12
CA LYS A 53 -1.35 9.34 -8.67
C LYS A 53 -1.98 8.19 -7.87
N ASN A 54 -1.44 6.99 -8.01
CA ASN A 54 -1.89 5.78 -7.31
C ASN A 54 -0.68 5.00 -6.76
N ASN A 55 0.46 5.67 -6.55
CA ASN A 55 1.64 5.07 -5.96
C ASN A 55 1.67 5.37 -4.47
N ILE A 56 1.24 4.38 -3.69
CA ILE A 56 1.10 4.48 -2.25
C ILE A 56 2.39 4.00 -1.58
N HIS A 57 2.82 4.68 -0.52
CA HIS A 57 4.03 4.32 0.23
C HIS A 57 3.64 3.49 1.44
N LEU A 58 4.02 2.22 1.42
CA LEU A 58 3.63 1.23 2.41
C LEU A 58 4.83 0.82 3.26
N LYS A 59 4.61 0.70 4.57
CA LYS A 59 5.52 0.09 5.52
C LYS A 59 4.95 -1.20 6.05
N SER A 60 5.58 -2.29 5.66
CA SER A 60 5.33 -3.59 6.29
C SER A 60 6.29 -3.80 7.45
N SER A 61 6.05 -4.85 8.23
CA SER A 61 6.98 -5.28 9.29
C SER A 61 8.37 -5.68 8.75
N ALA A 62 8.50 -5.98 7.46
CA ALA A 62 9.76 -6.42 6.86
C ALA A 62 10.56 -5.26 6.24
N HIS A 63 9.87 -4.36 5.53
CA HIS A 63 10.49 -3.25 4.81
C HIS A 63 9.44 -2.24 4.32
N ASN A 64 9.96 -1.08 3.91
CA ASN A 64 9.24 -0.02 3.24
C ASN A 64 9.27 -0.21 1.71
N PHE A 65 8.15 -0.01 1.05
CA PHE A 65 8.05 -0.11 -0.40
C PHE A 65 6.95 0.79 -0.94
N CYS A 66 7.09 1.22 -2.19
CA CYS A 66 6.02 1.88 -2.91
C CYS A 66 5.23 0.84 -3.69
N TYR A 67 3.92 0.95 -3.71
CA TYR A 67 3.05 0.07 -4.46
C TYR A 67 2.13 0.86 -5.36
N CYS A 68 2.15 0.57 -6.66
CA CYS A 68 1.18 1.14 -7.58
C CYS A 68 -0.02 0.20 -7.71
N THR A 69 -1.18 0.61 -7.19
CA THR A 69 -2.40 -0.21 -7.23
C THR A 69 -2.94 -0.44 -8.65
N HIS A 70 -2.54 0.40 -9.62
CA HIS A 70 -2.91 0.28 -11.03
C HIS A 70 -1.97 -0.68 -11.79
N CYS A 71 -0.65 -0.51 -11.64
CA CYS A 71 0.34 -1.38 -12.26
C CYS A 71 0.47 -2.74 -11.55
N LYS A 72 0.01 -2.84 -10.31
CA LYS A 72 0.19 -3.99 -9.42
C LYS A 72 1.67 -4.33 -9.23
N LYS A 73 2.50 -3.30 -9.11
CA LYS A 73 3.95 -3.42 -8.99
C LYS A 73 4.44 -2.70 -7.75
N GLN A 74 5.32 -3.37 -7.03
CA GLN A 74 6.05 -2.80 -5.92
C GLN A 74 7.45 -2.35 -6.37
N THR A 75 7.87 -1.19 -5.90
CA THR A 75 9.24 -0.70 -6.01
C THR A 75 9.79 -0.49 -4.61
N LYS A 76 11.08 -0.79 -4.41
CA LYS A 76 11.72 -0.54 -3.12
C LYS A 76 11.70 0.96 -2.86
N SER A 77 11.13 1.35 -1.72
CA SER A 77 11.24 2.72 -1.21
C SER A 77 12.49 2.79 -0.35
N GLY A 78 13.11 3.98 -0.28
CA GLY A 78 14.21 4.21 0.66
C GLY A 78 13.76 4.02 2.11
N GLU A 79 14.72 3.92 3.02
CA GLU A 79 14.43 3.97 4.46
C GLU A 79 13.79 5.33 4.79
N TRP A 80 12.63 5.29 5.44
CA TRP A 80 11.89 6.46 5.93
C TRP A 80 11.41 6.20 7.35
#